data_AF-A0A8D2K2D1-F1
#
_entry.id   AF-A0A8D2K2D1-F1
#
_cell.length_a   1.000
_cell.length_b   1.000
_cell.length_c   1.000
_cell.angle_alpha   90.00
_cell.angle_beta   90.00
_cell.angle_gamma   90.00
#
_symmetry.space_group_name_H-M   'P 1'
#
loop_
_entity.id
_entity.type
_entity.pdbx_description
1 polymer ?
#
loop_
_entity_poly.entity_id
_entity_poly.type
_entity_poly.pdbx_seq_one_letter_code
_entity_poly.pdbx_strand_id
1 'polypeptide(L)'
;MSPPGLPQEPVRNSLLDDAKARLRKYDIGGKYSHLPYNKYSILLPLVVKEGKLHLLFTVRSEKLRRAPGEVCFPGGKRDPTDMDDAATALREAQEEVGLRPHQVEVVCCLVPCLIDRWGSHFVDEAGLELLSSSDPPTSAPQSAGITDRCIDNSICGFNRPQLPGPAESC
;
A
#
# COMPACT_ATOMS: atom_id res chain seq x y z
N MET A 1 22.34 -28.28 -12.31
CA MET A 1 21.85 -27.32 -11.29
C MET A 1 20.67 -26.61 -11.92
N SER A 2 19.45 -26.92 -11.49
CA SER A 2 18.24 -26.26 -12.01
C SER A 2 18.10 -24.86 -11.38
N PRO A 3 17.50 -23.88 -12.09
CA PRO A 3 17.26 -22.55 -11.53
C PRO A 3 16.32 -22.63 -10.32
N PRO A 4 16.33 -21.64 -9.40
CA PRO A 4 15.31 -21.54 -8.37
C PRO A 4 13.95 -21.51 -9.05
N GLY A 5 13.13 -22.53 -8.81
CA GLY A 5 11.83 -22.66 -9.43
C GLY A 5 10.91 -21.56 -8.93
N LEU A 6 10.38 -20.75 -9.84
CA LEU A 6 9.20 -19.93 -9.58
C LEU A 6 8.13 -20.81 -8.91
N PRO A 7 7.38 -20.29 -7.92
CA PRO A 7 6.28 -21.02 -7.32
C PRO A 7 5.37 -21.57 -8.42
N GLN A 8 5.02 -22.85 -8.35
CA GLN A 8 4.06 -23.46 -9.26
C GLN A 8 2.77 -22.61 -9.23
N GLU A 9 2.34 -22.08 -10.38
CA GLU A 9 1.13 -21.25 -10.55
C GLU A 9 -0.10 -21.66 -9.71
N PRO A 10 -0.43 -22.95 -9.51
CA PRO A 10 -1.52 -23.35 -8.61
C PRO A 10 -1.34 -22.94 -7.13
N VAL A 11 -0.11 -22.95 -6.60
CA VAL A 11 0.18 -22.53 -5.21
C VAL A 11 0.00 -21.02 -5.06
N ARG A 12 0.46 -20.27 -6.07
CA ARG A 12 0.34 -18.82 -6.13
C ARG A 12 -1.12 -18.36 -6.09
N ASN A 13 -1.96 -18.96 -6.92
CA ASN A 13 -3.38 -18.59 -6.99
C ASN A 13 -4.10 -18.91 -5.67
N SER A 14 -3.83 -20.08 -5.07
CA SER A 14 -4.41 -20.44 -3.76
C SER A 14 -4.06 -19.43 -2.65
N LEU A 15 -2.81 -18.98 -2.58
CA LEU A 15 -2.39 -17.99 -1.56
C LEU A 15 -3.05 -16.63 -1.75
N LEU A 16 -3.14 -16.18 -3.01
CA LEU A 16 -3.81 -14.92 -3.32
C LEU A 16 -5.30 -15.01 -3.04
N ASP A 17 -5.97 -16.10 -3.39
CA ASP A 17 -7.41 -16.29 -3.15
C ASP A 17 -7.73 -16.33 -1.66
N ASP A 18 -6.92 -17.01 -0.85
CA ASP A 18 -7.05 -17.01 0.62
C ASP A 18 -6.83 -15.61 1.20
N ALA A 19 -5.83 -14.88 0.70
CA ALA A 19 -5.61 -13.49 1.10
C ALA A 19 -6.83 -12.63 0.74
N LYS A 20 -7.36 -12.73 -0.50
CA LYS A 20 -8.57 -12.02 -0.93
C LYS A 20 -9.73 -12.29 0.02
N ALA A 21 -9.99 -13.55 0.31
CA ALA A 21 -11.10 -13.96 1.16
C ALA A 21 -10.98 -13.39 2.59
N ARG A 22 -9.76 -13.28 3.12
CA ARG A 22 -9.52 -12.66 4.43
C ARG A 22 -9.68 -11.14 4.40
N LEU A 23 -9.14 -10.48 3.37
CA LEU A 23 -9.14 -9.03 3.24
C LEU A 23 -10.53 -8.45 3.05
N ARG A 24 -11.39 -9.12 2.26
CA ARG A 24 -12.79 -8.73 2.07
C ARG A 24 -13.59 -8.66 3.37
N LYS A 25 -13.16 -9.31 4.46
CA LYS A 25 -13.81 -9.21 5.79
C LYS A 25 -13.56 -7.87 6.48
N TYR A 26 -12.49 -7.17 6.10
CA TYR A 26 -12.10 -5.87 6.64
C TYR A 26 -12.42 -4.73 5.69
N ASP A 27 -13.04 -5.03 4.54
CA ASP A 27 -13.43 -4.01 3.56
C ASP A 27 -14.49 -3.10 4.15
N ILE A 28 -14.14 -1.82 4.27
CA ILE A 28 -15.07 -0.79 4.71
C ILE A 28 -15.76 -0.10 3.53
N GLY A 29 -15.29 -0.32 2.30
CA GLY A 29 -15.73 0.40 1.11
C GLY A 29 -15.64 1.92 1.27
N GLY A 30 -16.49 2.67 0.55
CA GLY A 30 -16.53 4.13 0.56
C GLY A 30 -17.18 4.77 1.79
N LYS A 31 -17.18 4.12 2.97
CA LYS A 31 -17.86 4.65 4.17
C LYS A 31 -17.37 6.04 4.57
N TYR A 32 -16.10 6.35 4.35
CA TYR A 32 -15.49 7.63 4.74
C TYR A 32 -15.14 8.53 3.54
N SER A 33 -15.45 8.09 2.31
CA SER A 33 -15.03 8.77 1.08
C SER A 33 -15.80 10.09 0.81
N HIS A 34 -16.83 10.42 1.57
CA HIS A 34 -17.56 11.68 1.40
C HIS A 34 -17.09 12.78 2.36
N LEU A 35 -16.18 12.47 3.29
CA LEU A 35 -15.74 13.43 4.30
C LEU A 35 -14.88 14.54 3.67
N PRO A 36 -15.07 15.81 4.08
CA PRO A 36 -14.46 16.98 3.44
C PRO A 36 -13.01 17.20 3.91
N TYR A 37 -12.16 16.19 3.73
CA TYR A 37 -10.74 16.24 4.09
C TYR A 37 -9.84 16.36 2.87
N ASN A 38 -8.61 16.81 3.09
CA ASN A 38 -7.56 16.62 2.09
C ASN A 38 -7.24 15.12 2.03
N LYS A 39 -7.60 14.49 0.92
CA LYS A 39 -7.46 13.05 0.76
C LYS A 39 -6.14 12.65 0.13
N TYR A 40 -5.60 11.58 0.69
CA TYR A 40 -4.49 10.82 0.17
C TYR A 40 -4.92 9.37 0.06
N SER A 41 -4.40 8.68 -0.94
CA SER A 41 -4.67 7.26 -1.13
C SER A 41 -3.35 6.55 -1.35
N ILE A 42 -3.16 5.47 -0.62
CA ILE A 42 -2.01 4.59 -0.75
C ILE A 42 -2.43 3.23 -1.27
N LEU A 43 -1.52 2.63 -2.01
CA LEU A 43 -1.60 1.27 -2.50
C LEU A 43 -0.73 0.39 -1.62
N LEU A 44 -1.30 -0.65 -0.99
CA LEU A 44 -0.51 -1.69 -0.35
C LEU A 44 -0.40 -2.86 -1.35
N PRO A 45 0.68 -3.01 -2.13
CA PRO A 45 0.72 -4.00 -3.21
C PRO A 45 1.24 -5.32 -2.64
N LEU A 46 0.42 -6.37 -2.71
CA LEU A 46 0.82 -7.71 -2.32
C LEU A 46 1.30 -8.52 -3.52
N VAL A 47 2.48 -9.14 -3.39
CA VAL A 47 3.07 -10.04 -4.39
C VAL A 47 3.33 -11.41 -3.79
N VAL A 48 3.29 -12.46 -4.61
CA VAL A 48 3.76 -13.79 -4.22
C VAL A 48 5.16 -13.99 -4.76
N LYS A 49 6.11 -14.21 -3.87
CA LYS A 49 7.51 -14.52 -4.19
C LYS A 49 7.93 -15.71 -3.37
N GLU A 50 8.55 -16.71 -4.02
CA GLU A 50 9.04 -17.92 -3.35
C GLU A 50 7.99 -18.63 -2.46
N GLY A 51 6.71 -18.58 -2.88
CA GLY A 51 5.59 -19.23 -2.18
C GLY A 51 5.12 -18.49 -0.92
N LYS A 52 5.50 -17.22 -0.75
CA LYS A 52 5.09 -16.37 0.36
C LYS A 52 4.52 -15.06 -0.14
N LEU A 53 3.65 -14.43 0.67
CA LEU A 53 3.16 -13.09 0.41
C LEU A 53 4.18 -12.06 0.86
N HIS A 54 4.38 -11.03 0.05
CA HIS A 54 5.26 -9.91 0.32
C HIS A 54 4.52 -8.61 0.06
N LEU A 55 4.86 -7.57 0.83
CA LEU A 55 4.45 -6.19 0.55
C LEU A 55 5.53 -5.48 -0.24
N LEU A 56 5.13 -4.75 -1.28
CA LEU A 56 6.00 -3.88 -2.04
C LEU A 56 6.02 -2.47 -1.45
N PHE A 57 7.21 -1.89 -1.43
CA PHE A 57 7.48 -0.53 -0.95
C PHE A 57 8.29 0.24 -2.00
N THR A 58 8.18 1.56 -1.95
CA THR A 58 9.01 2.51 -2.67
C THR A 58 9.97 3.19 -1.71
N VAL A 59 11.15 3.55 -2.22
CA VAL A 59 12.05 4.49 -1.56
C VAL A 59 11.89 5.83 -2.26
N ARG A 60 11.47 6.86 -1.53
CA ARG A 60 11.20 8.17 -2.12
C ARG A 60 12.48 8.81 -2.66
N SER A 61 12.39 9.47 -3.81
CA SER A 61 13.50 10.22 -4.35
C SER A 61 14.00 11.28 -3.38
N GLU A 62 15.32 11.38 -3.21
CA GLU A 62 15.99 12.43 -2.42
C GLU A 62 15.66 13.85 -2.90
N LYS A 63 15.14 13.99 -4.12
CA LYS A 63 14.77 15.28 -4.73
C LYS A 63 13.40 15.79 -4.29
N LEU A 64 12.62 15.00 -3.54
CA LEU A 64 11.27 15.36 -3.13
C LEU A 64 11.27 16.30 -1.93
N ARG A 65 10.34 17.26 -1.92
CA ARG A 65 10.18 18.24 -0.83
C ARG A 65 9.69 17.62 0.49
N ARG A 66 9.05 16.46 0.43
CA ARG A 66 8.51 15.75 1.60
C ARG A 66 9.10 14.35 1.65
N ALA A 67 9.59 13.98 2.84
CA ALA A 67 10.07 12.65 3.17
C ALA A 67 11.08 12.07 2.14
N PRO A 68 12.16 12.80 1.80
CA PRO A 68 13.20 12.27 0.91
C PRO A 68 13.86 11.04 1.53
N GLY A 69 14.09 9.99 0.74
CA GLY A 69 14.74 8.75 1.18
C GLY A 69 13.91 7.82 2.06
N GLU A 70 12.69 8.22 2.45
CA GLU A 70 11.81 7.38 3.28
C GLU A 70 11.25 6.18 2.49
N VAL A 71 11.08 5.06 3.20
CA VAL A 71 10.36 3.88 2.70
C VAL A 71 8.87 4.11 2.90
N CYS A 72 8.10 4.09 1.82
CA CYS A 72 6.65 4.24 1.87
C CYS A 72 5.96 3.26 0.93
N PHE A 73 4.64 3.20 1.04
CA PHE A 73 3.81 2.59 0.01
C PHE A 73 3.64 3.54 -1.18
N PRO A 74 3.44 3.03 -2.40
CA PRO A 74 3.03 3.87 -3.52
C PRO A 74 1.74 4.59 -3.20
N GLY A 75 1.66 5.89 -3.49
CA GLY A 75 0.47 6.66 -3.20
C GLY A 75 0.71 8.15 -3.15
N GLY A 76 -0.39 8.90 -3.07
CA GLY A 76 -0.30 10.34 -3.22
C GLY A 76 -1.63 11.04 -2.97
N LYS A 77 -1.67 12.32 -3.37
CA LYS A 77 -2.81 13.18 -3.12
C LYS A 77 -3.89 12.88 -4.16
N ARG A 78 -5.16 12.88 -3.73
CA ARG A 78 -6.28 12.82 -4.68
C ARG A 78 -6.28 14.04 -5.61
N ASP A 79 -6.37 13.76 -6.90
CA ASP A 79 -6.54 14.75 -7.96
C ASP A 79 -8.05 14.92 -8.28
N PRO A 80 -8.51 16.12 -8.71
CA PRO A 80 -9.90 16.32 -9.13
C PRO A 80 -10.36 15.41 -10.27
N THR A 81 -9.43 14.85 -11.06
CA THR A 81 -9.74 13.91 -12.14
C THR A 81 -9.95 12.47 -11.66
N ASP A 82 -9.57 12.15 -10.41
CA ASP A 82 -9.72 10.81 -9.85
C ASP A 82 -11.19 10.53 -9.49
N MET A 83 -11.77 9.51 -10.13
CA MET A 83 -13.17 9.10 -9.95
C MET A 83 -13.48 8.72 -8.50
N ASP A 84 -12.57 8.00 -7.86
CA ASP A 84 -12.63 7.57 -6.47
C ASP A 84 -11.23 7.48 -5.83
N ASP A 85 -11.20 7.08 -4.57
CA ASP A 85 -9.95 6.99 -3.79
C ASP A 85 -9.07 5.81 -4.27
N ALA A 86 -9.67 4.75 -4.84
CA ALA A 86 -8.91 3.67 -5.47
C ALA A 86 -8.22 4.12 -6.77
N ALA A 87 -8.91 4.91 -7.62
CA ALA A 87 -8.33 5.49 -8.82
C ALA A 87 -7.11 6.37 -8.50
N THR A 88 -7.15 7.09 -7.37
CA THR A 88 -6.01 7.88 -6.87
C THR A 88 -4.80 6.97 -6.60
N ALA A 89 -4.98 5.89 -5.83
CA ALA A 89 -3.91 4.96 -5.50
C ALA A 89 -3.31 4.29 -6.75
N LEU A 90 -4.16 3.87 -7.70
CA LEU A 90 -3.74 3.27 -8.96
C LEU A 90 -2.95 4.23 -9.85
N ARG A 91 -3.41 5.49 -9.98
CA ARG A 91 -2.71 6.52 -10.74
C ARG A 91 -1.32 6.77 -10.16
N GLU A 92 -1.23 7.00 -8.85
CA GLU A 92 0.04 7.26 -8.15
C GLU A 92 0.98 6.05 -8.25
N ALA A 93 0.48 4.83 -8.09
CA ALA A 93 1.30 3.62 -8.27
C ALA A 93 1.80 3.47 -9.72
N GLN A 94 0.99 3.83 -10.71
CA GLN A 94 1.44 3.85 -12.10
C GLN A 94 2.55 4.88 -12.32
N GLU A 95 2.47 6.06 -11.70
CA GLU A 95 3.48 7.12 -11.79
C GLU A 95 4.77 6.78 -11.04
N GLU A 96 4.68 6.18 -9.85
CA GLU A 96 5.82 5.92 -8.97
C GLU A 96 6.56 4.62 -9.27
N VAL A 97 5.85 3.58 -9.72
CA VAL A 97 6.42 2.24 -9.97
C VAL A 97 6.03 1.66 -11.33
N GLY A 98 5.32 2.39 -12.19
CA GLY A 98 4.95 1.89 -13.52
C GLY A 98 3.89 0.78 -13.50
N LEU A 99 3.20 0.60 -12.36
CA LEU A 99 2.22 -0.45 -12.17
C LEU A 99 0.93 -0.11 -12.91
N ARG A 100 0.63 -0.85 -13.99
CA ARG A 100 -0.56 -0.56 -14.81
C ARG A 100 -1.82 -1.14 -14.17
N PRO A 101 -2.99 -0.48 -14.31
CA PRO A 101 -4.24 -0.92 -13.69
C PRO A 101 -4.65 -2.38 -14.00
N HIS A 102 -4.31 -2.90 -15.19
CA HIS A 102 -4.62 -4.30 -15.56
C HIS A 102 -3.74 -5.35 -14.86
N GLN A 103 -2.65 -4.94 -14.21
CA GLN A 103 -1.75 -5.82 -13.46
C GLN A 103 -2.21 -6.00 -12.01
N VAL A 104 -3.23 -5.26 -11.59
CA VAL A 104 -3.67 -5.12 -10.21
C VAL A 104 -5.15 -5.45 -10.08
N GLU A 105 -5.51 -6.13 -9.00
CA GLU A 105 -6.89 -6.26 -8.57
C GLU A 105 -7.06 -5.56 -7.22
N VAL A 106 -7.93 -4.55 -7.19
CA VAL A 106 -8.32 -3.86 -5.96
C VAL A 106 -9.29 -4.75 -5.18
N VAL A 107 -8.90 -5.17 -3.97
CA VAL A 107 -9.66 -6.17 -3.21
C VAL A 107 -10.50 -5.56 -2.10
N CYS A 108 -9.98 -4.56 -1.40
CA CYS A 108 -10.66 -3.90 -0.30
C CYS A 108 -10.12 -2.50 -0.03
N CYS A 109 -10.97 -1.66 0.55
CA CYS A 109 -10.57 -0.44 1.23
C CYS A 109 -10.48 -0.71 2.75
N LEU A 110 -9.33 -0.41 3.35
CA LEU A 110 -9.13 -0.56 4.79
C LEU A 110 -9.52 0.72 5.55
N VAL A 111 -9.57 0.62 6.87
CA VAL A 111 -9.88 1.76 7.74
C VAL A 111 -8.89 2.90 7.46
N PRO A 112 -9.37 4.12 7.17
CA PRO A 112 -8.49 5.24 6.88
C PRO A 112 -7.74 5.70 8.13
N CYS A 113 -6.52 6.18 7.94
CA CYS A 113 -5.74 6.83 8.97
C CYS A 113 -6.01 8.35 8.94
N LEU A 114 -6.46 8.90 10.06
CA LEU A 114 -6.57 10.34 10.24
C LEU A 114 -5.25 10.90 10.75
N ILE A 115 -4.61 11.73 9.95
CA ILE A 115 -3.34 12.37 10.31
C ILE A 115 -3.61 13.85 10.49
N ASP A 116 -3.44 14.35 11.72
CA ASP A 116 -3.40 15.79 11.97
C ASP A 116 -1.95 16.27 11.85
N ARG A 117 -1.67 16.97 10.76
CA ARG A 117 -0.36 17.58 10.52
C ARG A 117 -0.57 19.09 10.42
N TRP A 118 -0.15 19.83 11.45
CA TRP A 118 -0.18 21.30 11.52
C TRP A 118 -1.59 21.93 11.44
N GLY A 119 -2.61 21.32 12.05
CA GLY A 119 -3.98 21.86 12.07
C GLY A 119 -4.73 21.63 10.75
N SER A 120 -4.23 20.73 9.90
CA SER A 120 -4.91 20.20 8.73
C SER A 120 -5.15 18.72 8.94
N HIS A 121 -6.43 18.32 8.88
CA HIS A 121 -6.82 16.91 8.93
C HIS A 121 -6.68 16.28 7.54
N PHE A 122 -5.83 15.26 7.44
CA PHE A 122 -5.68 14.42 6.26
C PHE A 122 -6.34 13.07 6.51
N VAL A 123 -7.07 12.57 5.53
CA VAL A 123 -7.52 11.17 5.48
C VAL A 123 -6.57 10.45 4.55
N ASP A 124 -5.81 9.51 5.11
CA ASP A 124 -5.07 8.53 4.33
C ASP A 124 -5.93 7.29 4.19
N GLU A 125 -6.55 7.13 3.03
CA GLU A 125 -7.34 5.96 2.71
C GLU A 125 -6.39 4.87 2.18
N ALA A 126 -6.21 3.82 2.98
CA ALA A 126 -5.36 2.70 2.64
C ALA A 126 -6.15 1.68 1.79
N GLY A 127 -5.95 1.72 0.48
CA GLY A 127 -6.37 0.65 -0.43
C GLY A 127 -5.35 -0.49 -0.35
N LEU A 128 -5.80 -1.69 0.00
CA LEU A 128 -4.95 -2.88 -0.04
C LEU A 128 -5.29 -3.68 -1.29
N GLU A 129 -4.30 -3.84 -2.16
CA GLU A 129 -4.50 -4.40 -3.49
C GLU A 129 -3.51 -5.54 -3.78
N LEU A 130 -3.96 -6.50 -4.57
CA LEU A 130 -3.19 -7.69 -4.90
C LEU A 130 -2.67 -7.58 -6.33
N LEU A 131 -1.37 -7.79 -6.50
CA LEU A 131 -0.75 -7.91 -7.81
C LEU A 131 -0.97 -9.31 -8.36
N SER A 132 -1.78 -9.41 -9.43
CA SER A 132 -2.10 -10.71 -10.06
C SER A 132 -1.10 -11.16 -11.12
N SER A 133 -0.04 -10.41 -11.47
CA SER A 133 0.80 -10.76 -12.63
C SER A 133 2.28 -10.37 -12.42
N SER A 134 3.11 -11.31 -11.96
CA SER A 134 4.13 -12.11 -12.69
C SER A 134 5.45 -11.39 -12.96
N ASP A 135 5.44 -10.07 -13.13
CA ASP A 135 6.68 -9.31 -13.28
C ASP A 135 6.72 -8.16 -12.26
N PRO A 136 7.82 -8.00 -11.50
CA PRO A 136 7.96 -6.89 -10.58
C PRO A 136 7.93 -5.56 -11.36
N PRO A 137 7.35 -4.49 -10.80
CA PRO A 137 7.35 -3.19 -11.45
C PRO A 137 8.79 -2.72 -11.75
N THR A 138 8.98 -2.13 -12.93
CA THR A 138 10.23 -1.46 -13.29
C THR A 138 10.30 -0.12 -12.57
N SER A 139 11.45 0.23 -11.99
CA SER A 139 11.66 1.51 -11.29
C SER A 139 11.19 2.70 -12.13
N ALA A 140 10.28 3.52 -11.59
CA ALA A 140 9.71 4.67 -12.26
C ALA A 140 10.35 6.00 -11.80
N PRO A 141 10.06 7.13 -12.46
CA PRO A 141 10.87 8.35 -12.34
C PRO A 141 10.78 9.05 -10.98
N GLN A 142 9.73 8.79 -10.19
CA GLN A 142 9.50 9.44 -8.91
C GLN A 142 10.06 8.66 -7.70
N SER A 143 10.37 7.38 -7.89
CA SER A 143 10.97 6.52 -6.87
C SER A 143 12.49 6.41 -7.05
N ALA A 144 13.24 6.43 -5.95
CA ALA A 144 14.66 6.08 -5.95
C ALA A 144 14.88 4.56 -6.08
N GLY A 145 13.89 3.73 -5.72
CA GLY A 145 14.00 2.28 -5.78
C GLY A 145 12.73 1.55 -5.30
N ILE A 146 12.62 0.28 -5.68
CA ILE A 146 11.52 -0.61 -5.29
C ILE A 146 12.10 -1.70 -4.40
N THR A 147 11.45 -1.97 -3.27
CA THR A 147 11.85 -3.04 -2.34
C THR A 147 10.63 -3.82 -1.87
N ASP A 148 10.83 -5.02 -1.34
CA ASP A 148 9.77 -5.89 -0.87
C ASP A 148 10.09 -6.51 0.50
N ARG A 149 9.06 -6.80 1.31
CA ARG A 149 9.20 -7.49 2.60
C ARG A 149 8.20 -8.64 2.71
N CYS A 150 8.70 -9.81 3.08
CA CYS A 150 7.88 -11.00 3.33
C CYS A 150 6.93 -10.78 4.50
N ILE A 151 5.66 -11.10 4.32
CA ILE A 151 4.67 -11.18 5.38
C ILE A 151 4.85 -12.49 6.11
N ASP A 152 5.53 -12.42 7.25
CA ASP A 152 5.46 -13.44 8.29
C ASP A 152 4.53 -12.96 9.42
N ASN A 153 4.19 -13.85 10.35
CA ASN A 153 3.40 -13.49 11.53
C ASN A 153 4.10 -12.45 12.45
N SER A 154 5.32 -11.99 12.10
CA SER A 154 6.09 -11.00 12.84
C SER A 154 5.79 -9.56 12.38
N ILE A 155 5.20 -9.34 11.20
CA ILE A 155 4.84 -8.00 10.69
C ILE A 155 3.75 -7.31 11.53
N CYS A 156 2.99 -8.07 12.34
CA CYS A 156 2.09 -7.49 13.35
C CYS A 156 2.81 -6.66 14.43
N GLY A 157 4.16 -6.61 14.41
CA GLY A 157 5.01 -5.83 15.31
C GLY A 157 5.34 -4.40 14.89
N PHE A 158 4.57 -3.75 14.00
CA PHE A 158 4.61 -2.27 13.94
C PHE A 158 4.00 -1.74 15.24
N ASN A 159 4.88 -1.33 16.15
CA ASN A 159 4.55 -0.80 17.48
C ASN A 159 3.26 0.03 17.46
N ARG A 160 2.29 -0.40 18.26
CA ARG A 160 1.20 0.46 18.74
C ARG A 160 1.85 1.78 19.21
N PRO A 161 1.43 2.97 18.75
CA PRO A 161 1.89 4.21 19.34
C PRO A 161 1.65 4.11 20.84
N GLN A 162 2.72 4.16 21.65
CA GLN A 162 2.54 4.39 23.07
C GLN A 162 1.95 5.79 23.18
N LEU A 163 0.67 5.86 23.52
CA LEU A 163 0.06 7.09 24.00
C LEU A 163 0.93 7.59 25.16
N PRO A 164 1.35 8.87 25.18
CA PRO A 164 2.05 9.41 26.33
C PRO A 164 1.17 9.18 27.56
N GLY A 165 1.76 8.53 28.57
CA GLY A 165 1.10 8.33 29.86
C GLY A 165 0.65 9.68 30.45
N PRO A 166 -0.37 9.68 31.33
CA PRO A 166 -0.85 10.91 31.93
C PRO A 166 0.31 11.62 32.64
N ALA A 167 0.46 12.91 32.35
CA ALA A 167 1.42 13.77 33.01
C ALA A 167 1.20 13.68 34.52
N GLU A 168 2.21 13.24 35.26
CA GLU A 168 2.23 13.43 36.71
C GLU A 168 2.28 14.93 36.97
N SER A 169 1.22 15.42 37.60
CA SER A 169 1.11 16.76 38.15
C SER A 169 2.14 16.98 39.27
N CYS A 170 2.64 18.22 39.33
CA CYS A 170 3.56 18.83 40.29
C CYS A 170 3.79 18.15 41.65
#